data_AF-A0A527GM38-F1
#
_entry.id   AF-A0A527GM38-F1
#
_cell.length_a   1.000
_cell.length_b   1.000
_cell.length_c   1.000
_cell.angle_alpha   90.00
_cell.angle_beta   90.00
_cell.angle_gamma   90.00
#
_symmetry.space_group_name_H-M   'P 1'
#
loop_
_entity.id
_entity.type
_entity.pdbx_description
1 polymer ?
#
loop_
_entity_poly.entity_id
_entity_poly.type
_entity_poly.pdbx_seq_one_letter_code
_entity_poly.pdbx_strand_id
1 'polypeptide(L)' 'PLFPKGRYRNKWYQTGLPNGAYCGIGIHGQWLYVDPRTKVVIAKMSSQPEPVDDPLDVEIVAFFEALSRMV' A
#
# COMPACT_ATOMS: atom_id res chain seq x y z
N PRO A 1 8.83 10.82 1.49
CA PRO A 1 7.38 10.53 1.60
C PRO A 1 7.00 9.24 0.87
N LEU A 2 6.21 8.39 1.51
CA LEU A 2 5.81 7.06 0.99
C LEU A 2 5.21 7.11 -0.42
N PHE A 3 4.36 8.11 -0.71
CA PHE A 3 3.79 8.34 -2.03
C PHE A 3 4.08 9.77 -2.52
N PRO A 4 5.20 10.01 -3.24
CA PRO A 4 5.58 11.36 -3.68
C PRO A 4 4.57 12.04 -4.60
N LYS A 5 3.82 11.26 -5.39
CA LYS A 5 2.71 11.73 -6.26
C LYS A 5 1.34 11.45 -5.64
N GLY A 6 1.31 11.07 -4.37
CA GLY A 6 0.14 10.57 -3.68
C GLY A 6 -0.90 11.65 -3.41
N ARG A 7 -2.13 11.21 -3.19
CA ARG A 7 -3.27 12.04 -2.81
C ARG A 7 -4.10 11.32 -1.76
N TYR A 8 -4.97 12.03 -1.07
CA TYR A 8 -5.91 11.41 -0.13
C TYR A 8 -7.33 11.81 -0.49
N ARG A 9 -8.24 10.83 -0.61
CA ARG A 9 -9.65 11.09 -0.93
C ARG A 9 -10.53 10.02 -0.31
N ASN A 10 -11.64 10.44 0.31
CA ASN A 10 -12.66 9.54 0.87
C ASN A 10 -12.09 8.45 1.79
N LYS A 11 -11.10 8.82 2.63
CA LYS A 11 -10.41 7.94 3.57
C LYS A 11 -9.43 6.91 2.96
N TRP A 12 -9.09 7.06 1.67
CA TRP A 12 -8.12 6.21 0.98
C TRP A 12 -6.88 6.99 0.55
N TYR A 13 -5.71 6.36 0.68
CA TYR A 13 -4.46 6.83 0.12
C TYR A 13 -4.40 6.43 -1.36
N GLN A 14 -4.28 7.41 -2.24
CA GLN A 14 -3.99 7.22 -3.65
C GLN A 14 -2.47 7.26 -3.82
N THR A 15 -1.87 6.19 -4.35
CA THR A 15 -0.40 6.06 -4.42
C THR A 15 0.24 7.00 -5.45
N GLY A 16 -0.51 7.38 -6.49
CA GLY A 16 0.02 8.12 -7.64
C GLY A 16 0.88 7.27 -8.59
N LEU A 17 0.90 5.94 -8.39
CA LEU A 17 1.56 4.99 -9.28
C LEU A 17 0.81 4.81 -10.62
N PRO A 18 1.49 4.42 -11.71
CA PRO A 18 0.86 4.26 -13.04
C PRO A 18 -0.22 3.17 -13.11
N ASN A 19 -0.20 2.20 -12.18
CA ASN A 19 -1.23 1.17 -12.07
C ASN A 19 -2.55 1.68 -11.46
N GLY A 20 -2.56 2.91 -10.92
CA GLY A 20 -3.74 3.46 -10.25
C GLY A 20 -4.02 2.82 -8.90
N ALA A 21 -3.01 2.20 -8.28
CA ALA A 21 -3.18 1.55 -7.00
C ALA A 21 -3.54 2.54 -5.89
N TYR A 22 -4.34 2.07 -4.95
CA TYR A 22 -4.76 2.82 -3.76
C TYR A 22 -4.83 1.88 -2.56
N CYS A 23 -4.74 2.43 -1.36
CA CYS A 23 -4.69 1.63 -0.16
C CYS A 23 -5.30 2.31 1.08
N GLY A 24 -5.74 1.48 2.01
CA GLY A 24 -5.93 1.84 3.40
C GLY A 24 -4.71 1.40 4.20
N ILE A 25 -4.20 2.27 5.06
CA ILE A 25 -3.02 2.02 5.91
C ILE A 25 -3.44 2.25 7.35
N GLY A 26 -3.12 1.29 8.22
CA GLY A 26 -3.27 1.40 9.66
C GLY A 26 -1.93 1.21 10.36
N ILE A 27 -1.79 1.83 11.53
CA ILE A 27 -0.60 1.68 12.38
C ILE A 27 -0.32 0.22 12.73
N HIS A 28 0.91 -0.08 13.13
CA HIS A 28 1.37 -1.44 13.41
C HIS A 28 1.32 -2.37 12.18
N GLY A 29 1.40 -1.79 10.98
CA GLY A 29 1.58 -2.51 9.72
C GLY A 29 0.33 -3.11 9.10
N GLN A 30 -0.84 -2.50 9.28
CA GLN A 30 -2.08 -2.95 8.63
C GLN A 30 -2.19 -2.35 7.22
N TRP A 31 -2.53 -3.19 6.24
CA TRP A 31 -2.73 -2.73 4.87
C TRP A 31 -3.94 -3.39 4.21
N LEU A 32 -4.67 -2.59 3.45
CA LEU A 32 -5.60 -3.03 2.42
C LEU A 32 -5.21 -2.34 1.12
N TYR A 33 -4.50 -3.05 0.25
CA TYR A 33 -3.98 -2.54 -1.02
C TYR A 33 -4.80 -3.07 -2.19
N VAL A 34 -5.12 -2.20 -3.15
CA VAL A 34 -5.89 -2.54 -4.34
C VAL A 34 -5.15 -2.08 -5.58
N ASP A 35 -4.81 -3.01 -6.47
CA ASP A 35 -4.35 -2.73 -7.84
C ASP A 35 -5.48 -3.02 -8.82
N PRO A 36 -6.18 -1.99 -9.33
CA PRO A 36 -7.29 -2.19 -10.26
C PRO A 36 -6.84 -2.65 -11.65
N ARG A 37 -5.57 -2.42 -12.03
CA ARG A 37 -5.04 -2.79 -13.35
C ARG A 37 -4.86 -4.30 -13.45
N THR A 38 -4.31 -4.92 -12.41
CA THR A 38 -4.10 -6.37 -12.35
C THR A 38 -5.25 -7.11 -11.65
N LYS A 39 -6.26 -6.38 -11.15
CA LYS A 39 -7.44 -6.91 -10.44
C LYS A 39 -7.05 -7.67 -9.16
N VAL A 40 -6.02 -7.18 -8.47
CA VAL A 40 -5.50 -7.77 -7.24
C VAL A 40 -5.90 -6.94 -6.03
N VAL A 41 -6.29 -7.61 -4.96
CA VAL A 41 -6.50 -7.03 -3.63
C VAL A 41 -5.62 -7.78 -2.64
N ILE A 42 -4.86 -7.06 -1.83
CA ILE A 42 -3.99 -7.61 -0.80
C ILE A 42 -4.43 -7.08 0.56
N ALA A 43 -4.74 -7.98 1.47
CA ALA A 43 -4.94 -7.69 2.88
C ALA A 43 -3.73 -8.19 3.68
N LYS A 44 -3.04 -7.27 4.37
CA LYS A 44 -1.94 -7.60 5.29
C LYS A 44 -2.32 -7.18 6.69
N MET A 45 -2.49 -8.17 7.57
CA MET A 45 -2.66 -7.97 9.01
C MET A 45 -1.30 -8.11 9.69
N SER A 46 -1.04 -7.27 10.69
CA SER A 46 0.24 -7.30 11.40
C SER A 46 0.11 -6.80 12.83
N SER A 47 1.22 -6.81 13.56
CA SER A 47 1.35 -6.29 14.93
C SER A 47 2.78 -5.81 15.11
N GLN A 48 3.24 -4.95 14.18
CA GLN A 48 4.61 -4.44 14.20
C GLN A 48 4.87 -3.71 15.54
N PRO A 49 6.09 -3.84 16.11
CA PRO A 49 6.42 -3.17 17.38
C PRO A 49 6.20 -1.66 17.32
N GLU A 50 6.68 -1.03 16.24
CA GLU A 50 6.48 0.39 16.00
C GLU A 50 5.11 0.66 15.36
N PRO A 51 4.41 1.74 15.76
CA PRO A 51 3.14 2.11 15.13
C PRO A 51 3.33 2.58 13.69
N VAL A 52 4.47 3.18 13.35
CA VAL A 52 4.83 3.68 12.01
C VAL A 52 6.30 3.34 11.74
N ASP A 53 6.57 2.73 10.59
CA ASP A 53 7.93 2.36 10.14
C ASP A 53 8.05 2.69 8.64
N ASP A 54 8.42 3.94 8.34
CA ASP A 54 8.49 4.47 6.97
C ASP A 54 9.43 3.64 6.06
N PRO A 55 10.64 3.23 6.48
CA PRO A 55 11.49 2.33 5.68
C PRO A 55 10.79 1.02 5.30
N LEU A 56 10.17 0.35 6.27
CA LEU A 56 9.48 -0.91 6.02
C LEU A 56 8.24 -0.73 5.14
N ASP A 57 7.52 0.38 5.30
CA ASP A 57 6.35 0.70 4.46
C ASP A 57 6.73 0.84 2.97
N VAL A 58 7.91 1.38 2.66
CA VAL A 58 8.43 1.44 1.29
C VAL A 58 8.67 0.03 0.73
N GLU A 59 9.27 -0.86 1.53
CA GLU A 59 9.51 -2.25 1.13
C GLU A 59 8.20 -3.02 0.93
N ILE A 60 7.21 -2.80 1.80
CA ILE A 60 5.88 -3.41 1.70
C ILE A 60 5.17 -3.00 0.40
N VAL A 61 5.21 -1.72 0.03
CA VAL A 61 4.61 -1.25 -1.23
C VAL A 61 5.31 -1.88 -2.44
N ALA A 62 6.64 -1.96 -2.42
CA ALA A 62 7.40 -2.63 -3.49
C ALA A 62 7.04 -4.12 -3.60
N PHE A 63 6.86 -4.79 -2.47
CA PHE A 63 6.40 -6.18 -2.42
C PHE A 63 4.98 -6.34 -3.00
N PHE A 64 4.05 -5.44 -2.67
CA PHE A 64 2.70 -5.47 -3.23
C PHE A 64 2.68 -5.24 -4.75
N GLU A 65 3.49 -4.33 -5.28
CA GLU A 65 3.64 -4.15 -6.72
C GLU A 65 4.20 -5.41 -7.40
N ALA A 66 5.20 -6.05 -6.79
CA ALA A 66 5.79 -7.27 -7.32
C ALA A 66 4.76 -8.41 -7.35
N LEU A 67 4.06 -8.66 -6.24
CA LEU A 67 3.00 -9.67 -6.17
C LEU A 67 1.88 -9.40 -7.18
N SER A 68 1.46 -8.14 -7.32
CA SER A 68 0.37 -7.76 -8.23
C SER A 68 0.68 -8.06 -9.69
N ARG A 69 1.96 -8.18 -10.08
CA ARG A 69 2.41 -8.52 -11.44
C ARG A 69 2.56 -10.02 -11.69
N MET A 70 2.50 -10.85 -10.65
CA MET A 70 2.69 -12.31 -10.75
C MET A 70 1.39 -13.07 -11.05
N VAL A 71 0.24 -12.40 -10.92
CA VAL A 71 -1.12 -12.96 -11.08
C VAL A 71 -1.81 -12.38 -12.29
#